data_AF-A0A7X4E2D1-F1
#
_entry.id   AF-A0A7X4E2D1-F1
#
_cell.length_a   1.000
_cell.length_b   1.000
_cell.length_c   1.000
_cell.angle_alpha   90.00
_cell.angle_beta   90.00
_cell.angle_gamma   90.00
#
_symmetry.space_group_name_H-M   'P 1'
#
loop_
_entity.id
_entity.type
_entity.pdbx_description
1 polymer ?
#
loop_
_entity_poly.entity_id
_entity_poly.type
_entity_poly.pdbx_seq_one_letter_code
_entity_poly.pdbx_strand_id
1 'polypeptide(L)'
;MTIATPNPSSAGRCTSVSDRRSDRPAHRRKPAAGRFVGAITWAVFFLTCSVATTQSLDRVLAVVSGQVILASDVRAFLELGLFAVDTSDPEARESAALSLLIDRRLALDEVERYGPVRPSAARVEENLAAVRAGFADEAAFMRLLAAVGLDLDDLRQMLSDNARLEAYLADRFGASVRLAGPRPAPVADWLAGLARRADIARFDR
;
A
#
# COMPACT_ATOMS: atom_id res chain seq x y z
N MET A 1 -13.66 9.76 51.39
CA MET A 1 -13.27 11.08 51.91
C MET A 1 -13.55 12.11 50.81
N THR A 2 -14.54 12.97 51.04
CA THR A 2 -14.79 14.30 50.42
C THR A 2 -14.82 14.38 48.88
N ILE A 3 -15.97 14.28 48.19
CA ILE A 3 -17.05 15.29 47.99
C ILE A 3 -16.56 16.58 47.30
N ALA A 4 -17.06 16.85 46.08
CA ALA A 4 -17.65 18.15 45.70
C ALA A 4 -18.08 18.19 44.21
N THR A 5 -19.36 17.89 43.92
CA THR A 5 -20.21 18.77 43.11
C THR A 5 -21.05 19.58 44.09
N PRO A 6 -21.33 20.88 43.84
CA PRO A 6 -22.63 21.28 43.24
C PRO A 6 -22.56 22.61 42.41
N ASN A 7 -23.34 22.77 41.31
CA ASN A 7 -24.65 23.47 41.19
C ASN A 7 -24.55 25.02 41.15
N PRO A 8 -25.61 25.86 40.96
CA PRO A 8 -26.78 25.84 40.06
C PRO A 8 -26.95 27.13 39.20
N SER A 9 -27.84 27.01 38.21
CA SER A 9 -28.93 27.92 37.78
C SER A 9 -29.11 29.35 38.36
N SER A 10 -29.38 30.30 37.45
CA SER A 10 -30.38 31.39 37.57
C SER A 10 -30.71 31.88 36.14
N ALA A 11 -31.93 31.97 35.59
CA ALA A 11 -33.27 32.42 36.00
C ALA A 11 -33.41 33.95 36.18
N GLY A 12 -34.18 34.61 35.29
CA GLY A 12 -34.66 36.00 35.43
C GLY A 12 -34.68 36.74 34.07
N ARG A 13 -35.78 36.85 33.29
CA ARG A 13 -37.11 37.48 33.46
C ARG A 13 -37.12 38.99 33.11
N CYS A 14 -38.27 39.41 32.53
CA CYS A 14 -38.82 40.77 32.43
C CYS A 14 -38.35 41.65 31.25
N THR A 15 -39.12 41.77 30.17
CA THR A 15 -40.28 42.68 29.93
C THR A 15 -39.92 44.16 29.84
N SER A 16 -40.11 44.77 28.67
CA SER A 16 -40.54 46.16 28.55
C SER A 16 -41.01 46.45 27.12
N VAL A 17 -42.33 46.60 27.02
CA VAL A 17 -43.05 47.33 25.98
C VAL A 17 -42.81 48.82 26.19
N SER A 18 -42.54 49.59 25.14
CA SER A 18 -43.09 50.94 25.01
C SER A 18 -42.95 51.48 23.59
N ASP A 19 -44.13 51.64 23.01
CA ASP A 19 -44.55 52.41 21.85
C ASP A 19 -44.08 53.88 21.92
N ARG A 20 -43.58 54.45 20.80
CA ARG A 20 -43.75 55.88 20.52
C ARG A 20 -43.58 56.20 19.04
N ARG A 21 -44.73 56.22 18.37
CA ARG A 21 -45.06 56.98 17.16
C ARG A 21 -44.64 58.46 17.29
N SER A 22 -43.91 59.00 16.31
CA SER A 22 -43.98 60.42 15.98
C SER A 22 -43.95 60.61 14.47
N ASP A 23 -45.05 61.19 14.00
CA ASP A 23 -45.42 61.51 12.63
C ASP A 23 -44.72 62.78 12.10
N ARG A 24 -44.41 62.74 10.78
CA ARG A 24 -44.44 63.82 9.76
C ARG A 24 -43.32 64.89 9.71
N PRO A 25 -43.14 65.62 8.58
CA PRO A 25 -43.74 65.49 7.25
C PRO A 25 -42.74 65.43 6.06
N ALA A 26 -43.31 65.11 4.90
CA ALA A 26 -42.71 65.12 3.57
C ALA A 26 -42.35 66.52 3.05
N HIS A 27 -41.27 66.63 2.27
CA HIS A 27 -41.34 67.12 0.87
C HIS A 27 -39.98 67.07 0.14
N ARG A 28 -40.09 66.83 -1.18
CA ARG A 28 -39.25 67.38 -2.29
C ARG A 28 -38.22 66.45 -3.00
N ARG A 29 -38.76 65.73 -4.00
CA ARG A 29 -38.31 65.55 -5.41
C ARG A 29 -36.81 65.33 -5.76
N LYS A 30 -36.53 64.08 -6.23
CA LYS A 30 -35.90 63.59 -7.51
C LYS A 30 -34.48 64.08 -7.93
N PRO A 31 -33.78 63.38 -8.85
CA PRO A 31 -33.52 61.95 -9.00
C PRO A 31 -32.03 61.61 -9.33
N ALA A 32 -31.74 60.30 -9.34
CA ALA A 32 -30.73 59.59 -10.14
C ALA A 32 -29.21 59.74 -9.86
N ALA A 33 -28.59 58.56 -9.87
CA ALA A 33 -27.18 58.24 -10.15
C ALA A 33 -26.16 58.54 -9.05
N GLY A 34 -25.65 57.48 -8.42
CA GLY A 34 -24.35 57.56 -7.74
C GLY A 34 -24.03 56.41 -6.79
N ARG A 35 -23.36 55.39 -7.35
CA ARG A 35 -22.31 54.59 -6.67
C ARG A 35 -22.77 53.54 -5.64
N PHE A 36 -22.97 52.32 -6.15
CA PHE A 36 -22.72 51.09 -5.41
C PHE A 36 -21.24 51.02 -5.03
N VAL A 37 -20.90 51.32 -3.78
CA VAL A 37 -19.62 50.95 -3.15
C VAL A 37 -19.93 50.56 -1.72
N GLY A 38 -19.59 49.34 -1.33
CA GLY A 38 -19.72 48.87 0.05
C GLY A 38 -20.37 47.49 0.21
N ALA A 39 -20.25 46.62 -0.78
CA ALA A 39 -20.41 45.19 -0.55
C ALA A 39 -19.03 44.53 -0.62
N ILE A 40 -18.88 43.46 0.15
CA ILE A 40 -17.74 42.55 0.15
C ILE A 40 -16.54 43.00 0.99
N THR A 41 -16.78 43.21 2.29
CA THR A 41 -15.81 42.80 3.32
C THR A 41 -15.65 41.29 3.20
N TRP A 42 -14.73 40.89 2.31
CA TRP A 42 -14.42 39.51 1.94
C TRP A 42 -14.22 38.67 3.19
N ALA A 43 -15.18 37.78 3.45
CA ALA A 43 -15.00 36.64 4.32
C ALA A 43 -13.90 35.75 3.71
N VAL A 44 -12.64 36.04 4.02
CA VAL A 44 -11.54 35.08 3.94
C VAL A 44 -11.67 34.17 5.16
N PHE A 45 -12.80 33.47 5.23
CA PHE A 45 -12.96 32.34 6.13
C PHE A 45 -12.16 31.22 5.50
N PHE A 46 -10.98 30.99 6.06
CA PHE A 46 -10.01 29.96 5.72
C PHE A 46 -10.71 28.66 5.30
N LEU A 47 -10.90 28.47 3.99
CA LEU A 47 -11.25 27.19 3.41
C LEU A 47 -9.96 26.37 3.33
N THR A 48 -9.41 26.06 4.50
CA THR A 48 -8.33 25.10 4.64
C THR A 48 -8.94 23.74 4.36
N CYS A 49 -8.88 23.32 3.10
CA CYS A 49 -9.19 21.97 2.69
C CYS A 49 -8.09 21.08 3.30
N SER A 50 -8.32 20.56 4.50
CA SER A 50 -7.50 19.48 5.05
C SER A 50 -7.69 18.27 4.15
N VAL A 51 -6.81 18.11 3.18
CA VAL A 51 -6.66 16.86 2.44
C VAL A 51 -6.12 15.86 3.45
N ALA A 52 -7.03 15.14 4.10
CA ALA A 52 -6.67 13.98 4.88
C ALA A 52 -6.12 12.94 3.90
N THR A 53 -4.79 12.88 3.76
CA THR A 53 -4.15 11.78 3.06
C THR A 53 -4.41 10.52 3.87
N THR A 54 -5.34 9.69 3.44
CA THR A 54 -5.56 8.35 3.99
C THR A 54 -4.28 7.56 3.74
N GLN A 55 -3.42 7.50 4.77
CA GLN A 55 -2.20 6.71 4.73
C GLN A 55 -2.61 5.25 4.90
N SER A 56 -2.77 4.55 3.78
CA SER A 56 -3.03 3.11 3.75
C SER A 56 -1.77 2.40 4.27
N LEU A 57 -1.84 1.86 5.48
CA LEU A 57 -0.83 0.92 5.95
C LEU A 57 -0.90 -0.35 5.11
N ASP A 58 0.27 -0.91 4.80
CA ASP A 58 0.34 -2.16 4.08
C ASP A 58 -0.09 -3.32 4.98
N ARG A 59 -0.81 -4.27 4.39
CA ARG A 59 -1.35 -5.43 5.10
C ARG A 59 -0.29 -6.51 5.21
N VAL A 60 -0.15 -7.07 6.41
CA VAL A 60 0.59 -8.32 6.62
C VAL A 60 -0.27 -9.49 6.15
N LEU A 61 0.26 -10.31 5.23
CA LEU A 61 -0.41 -11.50 4.71
C LEU A 61 0.12 -12.78 5.33
N ALA A 62 1.42 -12.82 5.61
CA ALA A 62 2.02 -13.95 6.29
C ALA A 62 3.28 -13.54 7.06
N VAL A 63 3.67 -14.36 8.02
CA VAL A 63 5.00 -14.35 8.64
C VAL A 63 5.58 -15.74 8.47
N VAL A 64 6.80 -15.83 7.93
CA VAL A 64 7.51 -17.08 7.65
C VAL A 64 8.90 -17.00 8.27
N SER A 65 9.19 -17.84 9.27
CA SER A 65 10.47 -17.81 9.99
C SER A 65 10.82 -16.41 10.55
N GLY A 66 9.82 -15.67 11.01
CA GLY A 66 9.96 -14.29 11.52
C GLY A 66 10.07 -13.21 10.44
N GLN A 67 9.91 -13.55 9.16
CA GLN A 67 9.94 -12.61 8.03
C GLN A 67 8.53 -12.32 7.55
N VAL A 68 8.20 -11.03 7.50
CA VAL A 68 6.87 -10.55 7.12
C VAL A 68 6.74 -10.58 5.59
N ILE A 69 5.62 -11.08 5.09
CA ILE A 69 5.19 -10.95 3.70
C ILE A 69 3.99 -10.01 3.68
N LEU A 70 4.12 -8.93 2.92
CA LEU A 70 3.13 -7.87 2.79
C LEU A 70 2.25 -8.05 1.54
N ALA A 71 1.13 -7.32 1.49
CA ALA A 71 0.30 -7.28 0.30
C ALA A 71 0.99 -6.56 -0.86
N SER A 72 1.84 -5.55 -0.59
CA SER A 72 2.67 -4.94 -1.64
C SER A 72 3.69 -5.91 -2.23
N ASP A 73 4.25 -6.84 -1.44
CA ASP A 73 5.18 -7.87 -1.95
C ASP A 73 4.48 -8.79 -2.96
N VAL A 74 3.28 -9.27 -2.61
CA VAL A 74 2.46 -10.11 -3.51
C VAL A 74 2.17 -9.35 -4.81
N ARG A 75 1.74 -8.09 -4.70
CA ARG A 75 1.47 -7.25 -5.87
C ARG A 75 2.74 -7.02 -6.70
N ALA A 76 3.88 -6.74 -6.09
CA ALA A 76 5.15 -6.53 -6.78
C ALA A 76 5.52 -7.74 -7.64
N PHE A 77 5.47 -8.95 -7.07
CA PHE A 77 5.82 -10.16 -7.81
C PHE A 77 4.85 -10.47 -8.97
N LEU A 78 3.57 -10.17 -8.79
CA LEU A 78 2.57 -10.31 -9.84
C LEU A 78 2.77 -9.28 -10.97
N GLU A 79 2.88 -8.00 -10.62
CA GLU A 79 2.93 -6.91 -11.61
C GLU A 79 4.29 -6.81 -12.31
N LEU A 80 5.38 -7.24 -11.67
CA LEU A 80 6.70 -7.39 -12.31
C LEU A 80 6.81 -8.68 -13.15
N GLY A 81 5.77 -9.53 -13.18
CA GLY A 81 5.77 -10.78 -13.93
C GLY A 81 6.77 -11.82 -13.40
N LEU A 82 7.14 -11.74 -12.13
CA LEU A 82 8.08 -12.69 -11.49
C LEU A 82 7.41 -14.03 -11.18
N PHE A 83 6.08 -14.04 -11.07
CA PHE A 83 5.27 -15.24 -10.95
C PHE A 83 4.24 -15.35 -12.07
N ALA A 84 4.07 -16.55 -12.59
CA ALA A 84 2.98 -16.90 -13.49
C ALA A 84 1.84 -17.52 -12.66
N VAL A 85 0.69 -16.83 -12.61
CA VAL A 85 -0.50 -17.29 -11.89
C VAL A 85 -1.69 -17.29 -12.84
N ASP A 86 -2.09 -18.49 -13.28
CA ASP A 86 -3.12 -18.70 -14.30
C ASP A 86 -4.54 -18.71 -13.70
N THR A 87 -4.97 -17.57 -13.15
CA THR A 87 -6.36 -17.35 -12.75
C THR A 87 -6.76 -15.91 -13.01
N SER A 88 -8.02 -15.69 -13.38
CA SER A 88 -8.61 -14.36 -13.55
C SER A 88 -9.14 -13.77 -12.24
N ASP A 89 -9.50 -14.63 -11.28
CA ASP A 89 -10.07 -14.27 -9.98
C ASP A 89 -9.03 -13.56 -9.10
N PRO A 90 -9.26 -12.31 -8.67
CA PRO A 90 -8.31 -11.57 -7.86
C PRO A 90 -7.94 -12.24 -6.53
N GLU A 91 -8.91 -12.84 -5.82
CA GLU A 91 -8.66 -13.45 -4.51
C GLU A 91 -7.85 -14.75 -4.66
N ALA A 92 -8.23 -15.63 -5.58
CA ALA A 92 -7.43 -16.80 -5.91
C ALA A 92 -6.03 -16.42 -6.42
N ARG A 93 -5.90 -15.33 -7.18
CA ARG A 93 -4.59 -14.85 -7.68
C ARG A 93 -3.70 -14.38 -6.53
N GLU A 94 -4.22 -13.57 -5.61
CA GLU A 94 -3.48 -13.11 -4.41
C GLU A 94 -3.06 -14.31 -3.55
N SER A 95 -3.98 -15.25 -3.30
CA SER A 95 -3.71 -16.45 -2.50
C SER A 95 -2.66 -17.38 -3.12
N ALA A 96 -2.72 -17.58 -4.44
CA ALA A 96 -1.72 -18.38 -5.16
C ALA A 96 -0.34 -17.71 -5.16
N ALA A 97 -0.28 -16.40 -5.37
CA ALA A 97 0.97 -15.64 -5.32
C ALA A 97 1.56 -15.60 -3.91
N LEU A 98 0.73 -15.43 -2.87
CA LEU A 98 1.16 -15.54 -1.47
C LEU A 98 1.77 -16.91 -1.18
N SER A 99 1.15 -17.98 -1.69
CA SER A 99 1.69 -19.34 -1.52
C SER A 99 3.07 -19.48 -2.17
N LEU A 100 3.27 -18.93 -3.37
CA LEU A 100 4.57 -18.89 -4.04
C LEU A 100 5.61 -18.06 -3.28
N LEU A 101 5.23 -16.93 -2.66
CA LEU A 101 6.13 -16.15 -1.82
C LEU A 101 6.55 -16.91 -0.57
N ILE A 102 5.63 -17.62 0.08
CA ILE A 102 5.93 -18.46 1.23
C ILE A 102 6.92 -19.56 0.83
N ASP A 103 6.64 -20.27 -0.27
CA ASP A 103 7.51 -21.32 -0.79
C ASP A 103 8.90 -20.77 -1.15
N ARG A 104 8.97 -19.61 -1.79
CA ARG A 104 10.21 -18.88 -2.09
C ARG A 104 10.98 -18.57 -0.81
N ARG A 105 10.31 -18.08 0.24
CA ARG A 105 10.96 -17.73 1.51
C ARG A 105 11.54 -18.96 2.19
N LEU A 106 10.76 -20.04 2.30
CA LEU A 106 11.22 -21.31 2.85
C LEU A 106 12.44 -21.85 2.10
N ALA A 107 12.40 -21.77 0.77
CA ALA A 107 13.49 -22.21 -0.06
C ALA A 107 14.75 -21.34 0.12
N LEU A 108 14.61 -20.02 0.23
CA LEU A 108 15.74 -19.12 0.51
C LEU A 108 16.35 -19.34 1.89
N ASP A 109 15.54 -19.60 2.91
CA ASP A 109 16.04 -19.98 4.25
C ASP A 109 16.90 -21.25 4.18
N GLU A 110 16.52 -22.21 3.33
CA GLU A 110 17.30 -23.42 3.09
C GLU A 110 18.58 -23.12 2.29
N VAL A 111 18.51 -22.29 1.25
CA VAL A 111 19.68 -21.88 0.45
C VAL A 111 20.75 -21.21 1.33
N GLU A 112 20.34 -20.33 2.23
CA GLU A 112 21.25 -19.63 3.14
C GLU A 112 21.99 -20.60 4.07
N ARG A 113 21.34 -21.72 4.44
CA ARG A 113 21.96 -22.74 5.32
C ARG A 113 23.11 -23.49 4.64
N TYR A 114 23.04 -23.75 3.33
CA TYR A 114 24.03 -24.59 2.63
C TYR A 114 25.19 -23.81 2.00
N GLY A 115 25.23 -22.49 2.15
CA GLY A 115 26.27 -21.63 1.59
C GLY A 115 25.87 -21.10 0.21
N PRO A 116 25.42 -19.84 0.11
CA PRO A 116 24.85 -19.33 -1.12
C PRO A 116 25.91 -19.15 -2.22
N VAL A 117 25.70 -19.79 -3.37
CA VAL A 117 26.41 -19.42 -4.60
C VAL A 117 25.94 -18.02 -5.01
N ARG A 118 26.83 -17.03 -4.93
CA ARG A 118 26.50 -15.67 -5.35
C ARG A 118 26.38 -15.63 -6.88
N PRO A 119 25.25 -15.18 -7.46
CA PRO A 119 25.12 -15.02 -8.90
C PRO A 119 26.06 -13.92 -9.40
N SER A 120 26.46 -14.02 -10.66
CA SER A 120 27.25 -12.96 -11.29
C SER A 120 26.40 -11.68 -11.46
N ALA A 121 27.03 -10.51 -11.41
CA ALA A 121 26.35 -9.25 -11.67
C ALA A 121 25.72 -9.23 -13.07
N ALA A 122 26.41 -9.79 -14.08
CA ALA A 122 25.89 -9.92 -15.43
C ALA A 122 24.56 -10.69 -15.48
N ARG A 123 24.44 -11.80 -14.74
CA ARG A 123 23.19 -12.58 -14.66
C ARG A 123 22.04 -11.77 -14.04
N VAL A 124 22.32 -10.94 -13.03
CA VAL A 124 21.30 -10.09 -12.41
C VAL A 124 20.84 -9.01 -13.39
N GLU A 125 21.76 -8.38 -14.12
CA GLU A 125 21.43 -7.36 -15.13
C GLU A 125 20.70 -7.94 -16.35
N GLU A 126 21.00 -9.17 -16.77
CA GLU A 126 20.23 -9.90 -17.79
C GLU A 126 18.78 -10.11 -17.34
N ASN A 127 18.57 -10.58 -16.11
CA ASN A 127 17.24 -10.77 -15.54
C ASN A 127 16.49 -9.43 -15.41
N LEU A 128 17.19 -8.36 -15.02
CA LEU A 128 16.62 -7.01 -14.92
C LEU A 128 16.18 -6.51 -16.30
N ALA A 129 17.00 -6.70 -17.33
CA ALA A 129 16.66 -6.35 -18.70
C ALA A 129 15.44 -7.14 -19.19
N ALA A 130 15.33 -8.43 -18.84
CA ALA A 130 14.17 -9.24 -19.18
C ALA A 130 12.87 -8.75 -18.52
N VAL A 131 12.92 -8.37 -17.23
CA VAL A 131 11.77 -7.77 -16.53
C VAL A 131 11.39 -6.43 -17.20
N ARG A 132 12.38 -5.57 -17.46
CA ARG A 132 12.15 -4.25 -18.11
C ARG A 132 11.53 -4.39 -19.50
N ALA A 133 11.91 -5.41 -20.26
CA ALA A 133 11.36 -5.67 -21.59
C ALA A 133 9.86 -6.03 -21.57
N GLY A 134 9.29 -6.40 -20.40
CA GLY A 134 7.86 -6.61 -20.23
C GLY A 134 7.03 -5.33 -20.17
N PHE A 135 7.67 -4.15 -20.09
CA PHE A 135 7.00 -2.85 -19.95
C PHE A 135 6.98 -2.09 -21.27
N ALA A 136 5.93 -1.27 -21.46
CA ALA A 136 5.78 -0.44 -22.65
C ALA A 136 6.92 0.59 -22.80
N ASP A 137 7.34 1.18 -21.68
CA ASP A 137 8.45 2.13 -21.62
C ASP A 137 9.07 2.17 -20.20
N GLU A 138 10.22 2.83 -20.09
CA GLU A 138 10.94 2.97 -18.83
C GLU A 138 10.12 3.71 -17.76
N ALA A 139 9.29 4.68 -18.17
CA ALA A 139 8.48 5.44 -17.23
C ALA A 139 7.39 4.57 -16.59
N ALA A 140 6.81 3.64 -17.35
CA ALA A 140 5.85 2.65 -16.84
C ALA A 140 6.51 1.71 -15.84
N PHE A 141 7.71 1.21 -16.15
CA PHE A 141 8.50 0.38 -15.26
C PHE A 141 8.82 1.10 -13.93
N MET A 142 9.36 2.31 -14.01
CA MET A 142 9.72 3.09 -12.81
C MET A 142 8.50 3.50 -11.98
N ARG A 143 7.36 3.83 -12.63
CA ARG A 143 6.09 4.09 -11.91
C ARG A 143 5.62 2.85 -11.15
N LEU A 144 5.77 1.67 -11.74
CA LEU A 144 5.38 0.42 -11.08
C LEU A 144 6.22 0.21 -9.82
N LEU A 145 7.56 0.27 -9.94
CA LEU A 145 8.48 0.11 -8.81
C LEU A 145 8.10 1.04 -7.65
N ALA A 146 7.92 2.32 -7.95
CA ALA A 146 7.50 3.31 -6.94
C ALA A 146 6.12 2.98 -6.33
N ALA A 147 5.16 2.50 -7.12
CA ALA A 147 3.82 2.15 -6.63
C ALA A 147 3.83 0.96 -5.67
N VAL A 148 4.79 0.04 -5.82
CA VAL A 148 4.99 -1.10 -4.93
C VAL A 148 6.07 -0.86 -3.86
N GLY A 149 6.59 0.36 -3.76
CA GLY A 149 7.55 0.76 -2.73
C GLY A 149 8.96 0.21 -2.93
N LEU A 150 9.31 -0.16 -4.17
CA LEU A 150 10.62 -0.65 -4.54
C LEU A 150 11.39 0.42 -5.32
N ASP A 151 12.70 0.41 -5.18
CA ASP A 151 13.61 1.02 -6.14
C ASP A 151 14.31 -0.03 -7.03
N LEU A 152 15.28 0.43 -7.83
CA LEU A 152 15.99 -0.45 -8.75
C LEU A 152 16.96 -1.40 -8.03
N ASP A 153 17.52 -0.97 -6.90
CA ASP A 153 18.45 -1.78 -6.11
C ASP A 153 17.70 -2.86 -5.32
N ASP A 154 16.50 -2.54 -4.82
CA ASP A 154 15.58 -3.53 -4.25
C ASP A 154 15.26 -4.63 -5.28
N LEU A 155 14.90 -4.24 -6.51
CA LEU A 155 14.63 -5.21 -7.57
C LEU A 155 15.88 -6.04 -7.91
N ARG A 156 17.08 -5.42 -8.01
CA ARG A 156 18.32 -6.19 -8.22
C ARG A 156 18.56 -7.20 -7.12
N GLN A 157 18.29 -6.84 -5.88
CA GLN A 157 18.42 -7.77 -4.75
C GLN A 157 17.42 -8.93 -4.87
N MET A 158 16.16 -8.65 -5.21
CA MET A 158 15.15 -9.68 -5.47
C MET A 158 15.57 -10.63 -6.61
N LEU A 159 16.11 -10.08 -7.70
CA LEU A 159 16.59 -10.86 -8.84
C LEU A 159 17.86 -11.66 -8.51
N SER A 160 18.73 -11.14 -7.64
CA SER A 160 19.87 -11.87 -7.09
C SER A 160 19.40 -13.08 -6.31
N ASP A 161 18.42 -12.92 -5.41
CA ASP A 161 17.86 -14.00 -4.62
C ASP A 161 17.16 -15.05 -5.50
N ASN A 162 16.42 -14.62 -6.52
CA ASN A 162 15.80 -15.53 -7.48
C ASN A 162 16.87 -16.34 -8.24
N ALA A 163 17.96 -15.71 -8.68
CA ALA A 163 19.07 -16.40 -9.35
C ALA A 163 19.79 -17.40 -8.43
N ARG A 164 19.99 -17.07 -7.14
CA ARG A 164 20.55 -18.01 -6.14
C ARG A 164 19.66 -19.24 -6.00
N LEU A 165 18.36 -18.99 -5.88
CA LEU A 165 17.37 -20.02 -5.70
C LEU A 165 17.27 -20.94 -6.93
N GLU A 166 17.26 -20.37 -8.14
CA GLU A 166 17.30 -21.13 -9.39
C GLU A 166 18.54 -22.01 -9.49
N ALA A 167 19.72 -21.48 -9.14
CA ALA A 167 20.96 -22.25 -9.17
C ALA A 167 20.92 -23.44 -8.19
N TYR A 168 20.42 -23.20 -6.97
CA TYR A 168 20.26 -24.27 -5.98
C TYR A 168 19.26 -25.35 -6.43
N LEU A 169 18.12 -24.95 -6.99
CA LEU A 169 17.14 -25.90 -7.51
C LEU A 169 17.70 -26.69 -8.70
N ALA A 170 18.47 -26.04 -9.57
CA ALA A 170 19.11 -26.68 -10.72
C ALA A 170 20.12 -27.76 -10.28
N ASP A 171 20.94 -27.47 -9.28
CA ASP A 171 21.90 -28.42 -8.71
C ASP A 171 21.20 -29.60 -8.02
N ARG A 172 20.16 -29.31 -7.22
CA ARG A 172 19.48 -30.31 -6.39
C ARG A 172 18.46 -31.18 -7.14
N PHE A 173 17.74 -30.60 -8.09
CA PHE A 173 16.59 -31.24 -8.75
C PHE A 173 16.67 -31.24 -10.28
N GLY A 174 17.65 -30.55 -10.87
CA GLY A 174 17.87 -30.48 -12.31
C GLY A 174 17.49 -29.14 -12.94
N ALA A 175 18.15 -28.80 -14.05
CA ALA A 175 18.16 -27.45 -14.64
C ALA A 175 16.82 -26.93 -15.19
N SER A 176 15.80 -27.76 -15.37
CA SER A 176 14.46 -27.36 -15.83
C SER A 176 13.52 -26.96 -14.68
N VAL A 177 13.89 -27.22 -13.43
CA VAL A 177 13.04 -26.96 -12.27
C VAL A 177 12.99 -25.47 -11.96
N ARG A 178 11.78 -24.93 -11.75
CA ARG A 178 11.53 -23.56 -11.32
C ARG A 178 10.49 -23.55 -10.21
N LEU A 179 10.57 -22.58 -9.30
CA LEU A 179 9.59 -22.38 -8.23
C LEU A 179 8.30 -21.71 -8.74
N ALA A 180 8.45 -20.73 -9.64
CA ALA A 180 7.37 -19.90 -10.19
C ALA A 180 6.53 -20.59 -11.30
N GLY A 181 6.50 -21.92 -11.34
CA GLY A 181 5.80 -22.69 -12.39
C GLY A 181 5.32 -24.06 -11.89
N PRO A 182 4.89 -24.96 -12.79
CA PRO A 182 4.50 -26.31 -12.43
C PRO A 182 5.61 -27.05 -11.70
N ARG A 183 5.36 -27.43 -10.44
CA ARG A 183 6.37 -28.06 -9.59
C ARG A 183 6.30 -29.59 -9.72
N PRO A 184 7.41 -30.27 -10.04
CA PRO A 184 7.44 -31.73 -10.01
C PRO A 184 7.36 -32.23 -8.57
N ALA A 185 6.88 -33.47 -8.38
CA ALA A 185 6.64 -34.06 -7.06
C ALA A 185 7.84 -33.95 -6.09
N PRO A 186 9.11 -34.20 -6.49
CA PRO A 186 10.24 -34.08 -5.56
C PRO A 186 10.42 -32.68 -4.96
N VAL A 187 10.10 -31.63 -5.72
CA VAL A 187 10.20 -30.24 -5.27
C VAL A 187 9.03 -29.92 -4.33
N ALA A 188 7.83 -30.38 -4.66
CA ALA A 188 6.65 -30.22 -3.81
C ALA A 188 6.83 -30.91 -2.45
N ASP A 189 7.34 -32.15 -2.45
CA ASP A 189 7.61 -32.91 -1.22
C ASP A 189 8.67 -32.24 -0.36
N TRP A 190 9.72 -31.71 -0.98
CA TRP A 190 10.77 -30.96 -0.29
C TRP A 190 10.22 -29.68 0.35
N LEU A 191 9.44 -28.87 -0.39
CA LEU A 191 8.79 -27.67 0.13
C LEU A 191 7.82 -27.99 1.27
N ALA A 192 7.02 -29.06 1.13
CA ALA A 192 6.15 -29.52 2.20
C ALA A 192 6.96 -29.94 3.44
N GLY A 193 8.13 -30.53 3.25
CA GLY A 193 9.08 -30.84 4.31
C GLY A 193 9.66 -29.60 5.00
N LEU A 194 9.96 -28.53 4.24
CA LEU A 194 10.39 -27.24 4.80
C LEU A 194 9.26 -26.57 5.59
N ALA A 195 8.06 -26.51 5.01
CA ALA A 195 6.89 -25.91 5.64
C ALA A 195 6.54 -26.58 6.98
N ARG A 196 6.66 -27.90 7.09
CA ARG A 196 6.45 -28.62 8.36
C ARG A 196 7.42 -28.25 9.47
N ARG A 197 8.61 -27.72 9.14
CA ARG A 197 9.64 -27.35 10.12
C ARG A 197 9.71 -25.85 10.39
N ALA A 198 9.08 -25.04 9.54
CA ALA A 198 9.08 -23.60 9.66
C ALA A 198 7.91 -23.10 10.50
N ASP A 199 8.10 -21.96 11.14
CA ASP A 199 7.01 -21.21 11.76
C ASP A 199 6.33 -20.35 10.68
N ILE A 200 5.07 -20.68 10.37
CA ILE A 200 4.29 -20.02 9.32
C ILE A 200 2.96 -19.58 9.92
N ALA A 201 2.77 -18.26 10.02
CA ALA A 201 1.49 -17.64 10.33
C ALA A 201 0.92 -17.01 9.06
N ARG A 202 -0.31 -17.37 8.69
CA ARG A 202 -1.06 -16.69 7.62
C ARG A 202 -2.14 -15.83 8.25
N PHE A 203 -2.37 -14.68 7.65
CA PHE A 203 -3.41 -13.74 8.03
C PHE A 203 -4.33 -13.63 6.83
N ASP A 204 -5.35 -14.48 6.79
CA ASP A 204 -6.45 -14.36 5.86
C ASP A 204 -7.35 -13.18 6.24
N ARG A 205 -8.26 -12.84 5.33
CA ARG A 205 -9.17 -11.70 5.47
C ARG A 205 -10.53 -12.16 5.99
#